data_AF-A0AAF0PVS2-F1
#
_entry.id   AF-A0AAF0PVS2-F1
#
_cell.length_a   1.000
_cell.length_b   1.000
_cell.length_c   1.000
_cell.angle_alpha   90.00
_cell.angle_beta   90.00
_cell.angle_gamma   90.00
#
_symmetry.space_group_name_H-M   'P 1'
#
loop_
_entity.id
_entity.type
_entity.pdbx_description
1 polymer ?
#
loop_
_entity_poly.entity_id
_entity_poly.type
_entity_poly.pdbx_seq_one_letter_code
_entity_poly.pdbx_strand_id
1 'polypeptide(L)'
;MLKKRYAHIIEKSQQQVLGDAYDEEEMKKKAALWDKQLQEQKGNSKRKRDKDRKAARIAIESIKRTVSFGDDLQAERDFLTIIG
;
A
#
# COMPACT_ATOMS: atom_id res chain seq x y z
N MET A 1 11.50 8.62 6.93
CA MET A 1 11.20 7.17 7.08
C MET A 1 12.35 6.35 7.66
N LEU A 2 13.61 6.78 7.53
CA LEU A 2 14.77 6.01 8.00
C LEU A 2 14.78 5.81 9.53
N LYS A 3 14.63 6.89 10.31
CA LYS A 3 14.62 6.84 11.78
C LYS A 3 13.60 5.85 12.36
N LYS A 4 12.39 5.77 11.79
CA LYS A 4 11.35 4.82 12.22
C LYS A 4 11.69 3.37 11.88
N ARG A 5 12.32 3.12 10.73
CA ARG A 5 12.69 1.76 10.29
C ARG A 5 13.88 1.21 11.07
N TYR A 6 14.75 2.08 11.56
CA TYR A 6 15.95 1.73 12.31
C TYR A 6 15.87 2.13 13.78
N ALA A 7 14.66 2.29 14.33
CA ALA A 7 14.45 2.69 15.73
C ALA A 7 15.27 1.81 16.69
N HIS A 8 15.23 0.48 16.49
CA HIS A 8 16.00 -0.50 17.25
C HIS A 8 17.53 -0.32 17.17
N ILE A 9 18.03 0.04 15.98
CA ILE A 9 19.48 0.25 15.79
C ILE A 9 19.91 1.57 16.43
N ILE A 10 19.07 2.60 16.33
CA ILE A 10 19.31 3.90 16.96
C ILE A 10 19.31 3.75 18.48
N GLU A 11 18.35 3.01 19.03
CA GLU A 11 18.25 2.71 20.46
C GLU A 11 19.52 2.02 20.97
N LYS A 12 19.92 0.91 20.33
CA LYS A 12 21.17 0.19 20.67
C LYS A 12 22.41 1.06 20.55
N SER A 13 22.49 1.88 19.49
CA SER A 13 23.61 2.79 19.30
C SER A 13 23.66 3.87 20.37
N GLN A 14 22.51 4.40 20.80
CA GLN A 14 22.44 5.42 21.85
C GLN A 14 22.77 4.84 23.22
N GLN A 15 22.32 3.61 23.50
CA GLN A 15 22.71 2.89 24.72
C GLN A 15 24.23 2.66 24.78
N GLN A 16 24.84 2.31 23.64
CA GLN A 16 26.29 2.11 23.56
C GLN A 16 27.10 3.41 23.70
N VAL A 17 26.59 4.54 23.22
CA VAL A 17 27.27 5.84 23.26
C VAL A 17 27.11 6.54 24.62
N LEU A 18 25.91 6.45 25.22
CA LEU A 18 25.58 7.18 26.44
C LEU A 18 25.89 6.40 27.72
N GLY A 19 25.99 5.06 27.66
CA GLY A 19 26.34 4.23 28.81
C GLY A 19 25.45 4.52 30.02
N ASP A 20 26.05 4.96 31.14
CA ASP A 20 25.35 5.25 32.40
C ASP A 20 24.43 6.48 32.33
N ALA A 21 24.64 7.38 31.36
CA ALA A 21 23.78 8.54 31.12
C ALA A 21 22.58 8.22 30.20
N TYR A 22 22.37 6.95 29.87
CA TYR A 22 21.29 6.51 29.00
C TYR A 22 19.94 6.45 29.75
N ASP A 23 19.02 7.32 29.36
CA ASP A 23 17.63 7.25 29.83
C ASP A 23 16.84 6.22 29.02
N GLU A 24 16.77 5.02 29.57
CA GLU A 24 16.06 3.89 28.96
C GLU A 24 14.55 4.11 28.88
N GLU A 25 13.97 4.87 29.82
CA GLU A 25 12.52 5.10 29.86
C GLU A 25 12.09 6.10 28.77
N GLU A 26 12.87 7.17 28.59
CA GLU A 26 12.64 8.16 27.54
C GLU A 26 12.80 7.53 26.14
N MET A 27 13.82 6.69 25.96
CA MET A 27 14.07 6.03 24.68
C MET A 27 13.01 5.00 24.32
N LYS A 28 12.55 4.19 25.26
CA LYS A 28 11.43 3.26 25.04
C LYS A 28 10.16 3.99 24.63
N LYS A 29 9.85 5.14 25.25
CA LYS A 29 8.71 5.99 24.87
C LYS A 29 8.84 6.51 23.43
N LYS A 30 10.03 6.96 23.03
CA LYS A 30 10.32 7.42 21.66
C LYS A 30 10.23 6.28 20.64
N ALA A 31 10.77 5.10 20.95
CA ALA A 31 10.70 3.92 20.09
C ALA A 31 9.25 3.48 19.85
N ALA A 32 8.45 3.37 20.92
CA ALA A 32 7.03 3.02 20.83
C ALA A 32 6.23 4.03 19.98
N LEU A 33 6.53 5.32 20.10
CA LEU A 33 5.92 6.37 19.28
C LEU A 33 6.25 6.19 17.79
N TRP A 34 7.51 5.89 17.46
CA TRP A 34 7.94 5.67 16.08
C TRP A 34 7.31 4.43 15.46
N ASP A 35 7.17 3.35 16.22
CA ASP A 35 6.50 2.12 15.78
C ASP A 35 5.01 2.35 15.52
N LYS A 36 4.32 3.05 16.42
CA LYS A 36 2.90 3.41 16.23
C LYS A 36 2.70 4.20 14.94
N GLN A 37 3.54 5.21 14.70
CA GLN A 37 3.46 6.01 13.47
C GLN A 37 3.81 5.20 12.21
N LEU A 38 4.68 4.19 12.32
CA LEU A 38 5.02 3.31 11.19
C LEU A 38 3.85 2.38 10.83
N GLN A 39 3.17 1.83 11.85
CA GLN A 39 1.96 1.03 11.70
C GLN A 39 0.83 1.82 11.06
N GLU A 40 0.59 3.05 11.53
CA GLU A 40 -0.43 3.95 10.96
C GLU A 40 -0.15 4.29 9.49
N GLN A 41 1.11 4.58 9.13
CA GLN A 41 1.50 4.81 7.73
C GLN A 41 1.25 3.58 6.85
N LYS A 42 1.64 2.38 7.31
CA LYS A 42 1.39 1.13 6.59
C LYS A 42 -0.12 0.85 6.43
N GLY A 43 -0.89 1.06 7.48
CA GLY A 43 -2.34 0.89 7.48
C GLY A 43 -3.04 1.84 6.51
N ASN A 44 -2.66 3.12 6.51
CA ASN A 44 -3.22 4.13 5.61
C ASN A 44 -2.85 3.85 4.14
N SER A 45 -1.62 3.40 3.87
CA SER A 45 -1.20 2.98 2.52
C SER A 45 -1.98 1.76 2.02
N LYS A 46 -2.22 0.76 2.88
CA LYS A 46 -3.04 -0.42 2.52
C LYS A 46 -4.48 -0.02 2.23
N ARG A 47 -5.09 0.79 3.11
CA ARG A 47 -6.45 1.33 2.90
C ARG A 47 -6.59 2.12 1.61
N LYS A 48 -5.59 2.93 1.25
CA LYS A 48 -5.60 3.68 -0.01
C LYS A 48 -5.58 2.74 -1.21
N ARG A 49 -4.67 1.75 -1.23
CA ARG A 49 -4.61 0.73 -2.29
C ARG A 49 -5.91 -0.06 -2.42
N ASP A 50 -6.57 -0.38 -1.32
CA ASP A 50 -7.85 -1.10 -1.35
C ASP A 50 -8.98 -0.24 -1.93
N LYS A 51 -9.01 1.06 -1.61
CA LYS A 51 -9.94 2.03 -2.23
C LYS A 51 -9.69 2.15 -3.73
N ASP A 52 -8.44 2.31 -4.15
CA ASP A 52 -8.07 2.43 -5.55
C ASP A 52 -8.45 1.18 -6.34
N ARG A 53 -8.25 -0.02 -5.78
CA ARG A 53 -8.70 -1.28 -6.38
C ARG A 53 -10.22 -1.38 -6.52
N LYS A 54 -10.98 -0.93 -5.51
CA LYS A 54 -12.45 -0.91 -5.59
C LYS A 54 -12.91 0.07 -6.67
N ALA A 55 -12.32 1.27 -6.73
CA ALA A 55 -12.63 2.24 -7.77
C ALA A 55 -12.31 1.69 -9.18
N ALA A 56 -11.16 1.03 -9.36
CA ALA A 56 -10.82 0.40 -10.63
C ALA A 56 -11.80 -0.72 -11.03
N ARG A 57 -12.26 -1.54 -10.07
CA ARG A 57 -13.29 -2.57 -10.32
C ARG A 57 -14.60 -1.94 -10.79
N ILE A 58 -15.06 -0.89 -10.09
CA ILE A 58 -16.28 -0.16 -10.45
C ILE A 58 -16.14 0.44 -11.84
N ALA A 59 -14.99 1.05 -12.17
CA ALA A 59 -14.73 1.62 -13.48
C ALA A 59 -14.72 0.56 -14.60
N ILE A 60 -14.09 -0.60 -14.37
CA ILE A 60 -14.11 -1.72 -15.34
C ILE A 60 -15.55 -2.22 -15.53
N GLU A 61 -16.31 -2.37 -14.46
CA GLU A 61 -17.71 -2.81 -14.52
C GLU A 61 -18.59 -1.78 -15.23
N SER A 62 -18.40 -0.48 -14.97
CA SER A 62 -19.12 0.58 -15.67
C SER A 62 -18.78 0.59 -17.15
N ILE A 63 -17.50 0.44 -17.50
CA ILE A 63 -17.05 0.33 -18.90
C ILE A 63 -17.73 -0.87 -19.58
N LYS A 64 -17.75 -2.05 -18.96
CA LYS A 64 -18.46 -3.23 -19.50
C LYS A 64 -19.96 -3.02 -19.68
N ARG A 65 -20.56 -2.12 -18.88
CA ARG A 65 -22.00 -1.83 -18.90
C ARG A 65 -22.37 -0.74 -19.91
N THR A 66 -21.49 0.24 -20.12
CA THR A 66 -21.68 1.35 -21.07
C THR A 66 -21.13 1.06 -22.45
N VAL A 67 -20.06 0.27 -22.54
CA VAL A 67 -19.56 -0.28 -23.80
C VAL A 67 -20.29 -1.59 -24.02
N SER A 68 -21.39 -1.54 -24.76
CA SER A 68 -21.92 -2.75 -25.38
C SER A 68 -20.84 -3.26 -26.33
N PHE A 69 -20.13 -4.31 -25.95
CA PHE A 69 -19.40 -5.17 -26.89
C PHE A 69 -20.39 -5.92 -27.80
N GLY A 70 -21.35 -5.18 -28.38
CA GLY A 70 -22.31 -5.67 -29.36
C GLY A 70 -21.67 -5.79 -30.74
N ASP A 71 -20.61 -5.02 -31.01
CA ASP A 71 -19.96 -5.00 -32.32
C ASP A 71 -18.76 -5.96 -32.39
N ASP A 72 -18.01 -6.19 -31.32
CA ASP A 72 -16.83 -7.07 -31.36
C ASP A 72 -17.22 -8.55 -31.57
N LEU A 73 -18.31 -9.02 -30.95
CA LEU A 73 -18.82 -10.37 -31.17
C LEU A 73 -19.41 -10.56 -32.58
N GLN A 74 -19.91 -9.48 -33.19
CA GLN A 74 -20.47 -9.51 -34.54
C GLN A 74 -19.35 -9.41 -35.58
N ALA A 75 -18.36 -8.55 -35.38
CA ALA A 75 -17.16 -8.47 -36.20
C ALA A 75 -16.34 -9.76 -36.15
N GLU A 76 -16.23 -10.41 -34.97
CA GLU A 76 -15.53 -11.69 -34.83
C GLU A 76 -16.31 -12.84 -35.50
N ARG A 77 -17.65 -12.84 -35.41
CA ARG A 77 -18.51 -13.77 -36.17
C ARG A 77 -18.47 -13.54 -37.67
N ASP A 78 -18.54 -12.29 -38.12
CA ASP A 78 -18.53 -11.92 -39.53
C ASP A 78 -17.15 -12.25 -40.12
N PHE A 79 -16.07 -11.95 -39.39
CA PHE A 79 -14.73 -12.36 -39.76
C PHE A 79 -14.64 -13.89 -39.88
N LEU A 80 -15.03 -14.66 -38.86
CA LEU A 80 -15.04 -16.13 -38.89
C LEU A 80 -15.89 -16.69 -40.05
N THR A 81 -17.03 -16.08 -40.35
CA THR A 81 -17.89 -16.49 -41.48
C THR A 81 -17.24 -16.21 -42.84
N ILE A 82 -16.41 -15.16 -42.95
CA ILE A 82 -15.68 -14.80 -44.17
C ILE A 82 -14.47 -15.74 -44.40
N ILE A 83 -13.80 -16.18 -43.34
CA ILE A 83 -12.64 -17.11 -43.45
C ILE A 83 -13.03 -18.60 -43.47
N GLY A 84 -14.25 -18.96 -43.07
CA GLY A 84 -14.79 -20.33 -43.16
C GLY A 84 -14.71 -21.12 -41.87
#